data_AF-A0A1Y6BDS0-F1
#
_entry.id   AF-A0A1Y6BDS0-F1
#
_cell.length_a   1.000
_cell.length_b   1.000
_cell.length_c   1.000
_cell.angle_alpha   90.00
_cell.angle_beta   90.00
_cell.angle_gamma   90.00
#
_symmetry.space_group_name_H-M   'P 1'
#
loop_
_entity.id
_entity.type
_entity.pdbx_description
1 polymer ?
#
loop_
_entity_poly.entity_id
_entity_poly.type
_entity_poly.pdbx_seq_one_letter_code
_entity_poly.pdbx_strand_id
1 'polypeptide(L)'
;MSDDYSLAPFDEGGDLQPYQPDTPLVPTDSEWLVPTPDFLSEHQSYADAPVQIFGADFPGSPQQAQQGINQLADAFVSDAAYMRLDPALANIAANWLKSSALLPMGHVEKRHKYNLEGFHIPKADMPAVTSFANTMWRAGAPQRFVVTALWWLNEVSKKAQQQPQPTAGEISDKEWDQIERRAEQDRQAGENELRTRWGFQFATNMRVVRRYFAGLSAIEREHFENAILPGGQLALNNADVVEMLYKQAIGANNLPSGGALAAEIAQIENLMRTDRKKYLSDERLQARLRELYTARDGG
;
A
#
# COMPACT_ATOMS: atom_id res chain seq x y z
N MET A 1 -15.64 70.25 31.63
CA MET A 1 -14.84 69.57 30.59
C MET A 1 -15.27 68.13 30.65
N SER A 2 -16.22 67.83 29.78
CA SER A 2 -17.09 66.66 29.81
C SER A 2 -16.97 66.08 28.42
N ASP A 3 -16.38 64.91 28.30
CA ASP A 3 -16.24 64.23 27.00
C ASP A 3 -17.48 63.36 26.77
N ASP A 4 -18.31 63.84 25.84
CA ASP A 4 -19.43 63.15 25.22
C ASP A 4 -18.91 61.99 24.36
N TYR A 5 -19.26 60.76 24.74
CA TYR A 5 -19.30 59.64 23.81
C TYR A 5 -20.76 59.36 23.46
N SER A 6 -21.21 59.95 22.34
CA SER A 6 -22.51 59.66 21.75
C SER A 6 -22.48 58.29 21.08
N LEU A 7 -23.17 57.32 21.67
CA LEU A 7 -23.58 56.08 21.02
C LEU A 7 -24.69 56.41 20.01
N ALA A 8 -24.40 56.25 18.72
CA ALA A 8 -25.41 56.23 17.67
C ALA A 8 -26.03 54.83 17.54
N PRO A 9 -27.35 54.70 17.31
CA PRO A 9 -28.02 53.42 17.13
C PRO A 9 -27.72 52.83 15.75
N PHE A 10 -27.38 51.54 15.72
CA PHE A 10 -27.34 50.74 14.49
C PHE A 10 -28.80 50.41 14.10
N ASP A 11 -29.25 51.01 12.99
CA ASP A 11 -30.57 50.77 12.41
C ASP A 11 -30.47 49.75 11.26
N GLU A 12 -31.57 49.03 11.07
CA GLU A 12 -31.78 47.88 10.20
C GLU A 12 -31.57 48.17 8.70
N GLY A 13 -31.13 47.17 7.95
CA GLY A 13 -31.05 47.27 6.48
C GLY A 13 -30.39 46.08 5.81
N GLY A 14 -30.83 44.87 6.13
CA GLY A 14 -30.44 43.67 5.41
C GLY A 14 -31.22 43.56 4.11
N ASP A 15 -30.58 43.88 2.99
CA ASP A 15 -30.96 43.37 1.67
C ASP A 15 -29.79 42.55 1.12
N LEU A 16 -30.00 41.23 1.05
CA LEU A 16 -29.10 40.29 0.38
C LEU A 16 -29.10 40.60 -1.12
N GLN A 17 -27.93 40.91 -1.68
CA GLN A 17 -27.81 41.03 -3.14
C GLN A 17 -28.02 39.66 -3.82
N PRO A 18 -28.75 39.62 -4.95
CA PRO A 18 -28.94 38.40 -5.72
C PRO A 18 -27.64 37.98 -6.42
N TYR A 19 -27.28 36.71 -6.27
CA TYR A 19 -26.15 36.08 -6.93
C TYR A 19 -26.40 36.01 -8.45
N GLN A 20 -25.52 36.62 -9.25
CA GLN A 20 -25.49 36.45 -10.70
C GLN A 20 -24.32 35.52 -11.08
N PRO A 21 -24.58 34.36 -11.70
CA PRO A 21 -23.56 33.36 -11.99
C PRO A 21 -23.04 33.49 -13.42
N ASP A 22 -22.50 34.65 -13.82
CA ASP A 22 -21.85 34.78 -15.13
C ASP A 22 -20.90 35.99 -15.16
N THR A 23 -19.65 35.80 -14.71
CA THR A 23 -18.55 36.66 -15.16
C THR A 23 -17.22 35.90 -15.02
N PRO A 24 -16.49 35.65 -16.12
CA PRO A 24 -15.21 34.96 -16.09
C PRO A 24 -14.11 35.91 -15.59
N LEU A 25 -13.44 35.54 -14.50
CA LEU A 25 -12.32 36.30 -13.94
C LEU A 25 -10.98 35.70 -14.35
N VAL A 26 -10.43 36.09 -15.50
CA VAL A 26 -8.97 36.02 -15.81
C VAL A 26 -8.64 37.00 -16.96
N PRO A 27 -7.41 37.58 -17.09
CA PRO A 27 -6.47 38.09 -16.09
C PRO A 27 -6.14 39.59 -16.31
N THR A 28 -5.60 40.25 -15.29
CA THR A 28 -4.78 41.46 -15.49
C THR A 28 -3.35 41.16 -15.06
N ASP A 29 -2.43 41.33 -16.01
CA ASP A 29 -0.99 41.22 -15.83
C ASP A 29 -0.50 42.14 -14.72
N SER A 30 0.26 41.58 -13.79
CA SER A 30 1.07 42.32 -12.83
C SER A 30 2.34 41.53 -12.59
N GLU A 31 3.43 42.04 -13.16
CA GLU A 31 4.79 41.55 -12.99
C GLU A 31 5.18 41.57 -11.50
N TRP A 32 5.94 40.54 -11.08
CA TRP A 32 6.47 40.30 -9.73
C TRP A 32 5.49 39.79 -8.66
N LEU A 33 5.05 38.54 -8.81
CA LEU A 33 4.75 37.66 -7.68
C LEU A 33 5.17 36.23 -8.04
N VAL A 34 6.05 35.65 -7.21
CA VAL A 34 6.20 34.19 -7.14
C VAL A 34 4.79 33.62 -6.94
N PRO A 35 4.33 32.66 -7.75
CA PRO A 35 2.99 32.12 -7.60
C PRO A 35 2.82 31.65 -6.16
N THR A 36 1.83 32.20 -5.45
CA THR A 36 1.32 31.56 -4.23
C THR A 36 1.04 30.10 -4.61
N PRO A 37 1.64 29.11 -3.92
CA PRO A 37 1.34 27.73 -4.18
C PRO A 37 -0.17 27.56 -4.06
N ASP A 38 -0.79 27.14 -5.16
CA ASP A 38 -2.20 26.86 -5.20
C ASP A 38 -2.44 25.54 -4.47
N PHE A 39 -2.58 25.61 -3.14
CA PHE A 39 -2.86 24.45 -2.31
C PHE A 39 -4.24 23.86 -2.58
N LEU A 40 -5.13 24.55 -3.31
CA LEU A 40 -6.49 24.08 -3.60
C LEU A 40 -6.58 23.21 -4.85
N SER A 41 -5.74 23.44 -5.87
CA SER A 41 -5.66 22.55 -7.04
C SER A 41 -4.86 21.28 -6.78
N GLU A 42 -3.90 21.30 -5.85
CA GLU A 42 -3.22 20.08 -5.38
C GLU A 42 -4.16 19.13 -4.61
N HIS A 43 -5.24 19.61 -3.99
CA HIS A 43 -6.21 18.73 -3.32
C HIS A 43 -7.01 17.85 -4.30
N GLN A 44 -7.12 18.22 -5.58
CA GLN A 44 -7.86 17.44 -6.58
C GLN A 44 -7.02 16.31 -7.20
N SER A 45 -5.70 16.45 -7.23
CA SER A 45 -4.78 15.45 -7.81
C SER A 45 -4.51 14.24 -6.91
N TYR A 46 -5.04 14.20 -5.68
CA TYR A 46 -4.96 13.04 -4.77
C TYR A 46 -6.21 12.15 -4.77
N ALA A 47 -7.22 12.45 -5.59
CA ALA A 47 -8.43 11.63 -5.66
C ALA A 47 -8.16 10.17 -6.09
N ASP A 48 -7.06 9.94 -6.83
CA ASP A 48 -6.66 8.63 -7.36
C ASP A 48 -5.48 7.98 -6.61
N ALA A 49 -4.90 8.64 -5.59
CA ALA A 49 -3.83 8.05 -4.80
C ALA A 49 -4.43 7.02 -3.81
N PRO A 50 -3.81 5.83 -3.64
CA PRO A 50 -4.27 4.88 -2.65
C PRO A 50 -4.24 5.54 -1.28
N VAL A 51 -5.36 5.43 -0.55
CA VAL A 51 -5.48 6.01 0.79
C VAL A 51 -4.49 5.31 1.69
N GLN A 52 -3.51 6.04 2.21
CA GLN A 52 -2.56 5.51 3.17
C GLN A 52 -2.95 5.91 4.58
N ILE A 53 -3.03 4.93 5.47
CA ILE A 53 -3.24 5.15 6.91
C ILE A 53 -1.91 4.81 7.58
N PHE A 54 -1.20 5.83 8.08
CA PHE A 54 0.14 5.70 8.68
C PHE A 54 1.16 4.98 7.77
N GLY A 55 1.22 5.41 6.51
CA GLY A 55 2.19 4.88 5.54
C GLY A 55 1.89 3.47 5.03
N ALA A 56 0.79 2.84 5.48
CA ALA A 56 0.29 1.59 4.94
C ALA A 56 -0.90 1.84 4.00
N ASP A 57 -0.92 1.19 2.85
CA ASP A 57 -2.05 1.26 1.91
C ASP A 57 -3.31 0.65 2.57
N PHE A 58 -4.41 1.40 2.56
CA PHE A 58 -5.69 0.96 3.08
C PHE A 58 -6.48 0.24 1.98
N PRO A 59 -6.82 -1.05 2.17
CA PRO A 59 -7.62 -1.80 1.20
C PRO A 59 -9.10 -1.42 1.38
N GLY A 60 -9.53 -0.31 0.79
CA GLY A 60 -10.93 0.11 0.86
C GLY A 60 -11.19 1.47 0.24
N SER A 61 -12.47 1.84 0.17
CA SER A 61 -12.87 3.15 -0.32
C SER A 61 -12.45 4.26 0.66
N PRO A 62 -12.29 5.52 0.20
CA PRO A 62 -12.03 6.66 1.09
C PRO A 62 -13.07 6.80 2.21
N GLN A 63 -14.33 6.40 1.95
CA GLN A 63 -15.40 6.40 2.94
C GLN A 63 -15.19 5.33 4.02
N GLN A 64 -14.74 4.13 3.64
CA GLN A 64 -14.38 3.07 4.61
C GLN A 64 -13.17 3.48 5.44
N ALA A 65 -12.17 4.13 4.82
CA ALA A 65 -11.02 4.67 5.53
C ALA A 65 -11.45 5.72 6.57
N GLN A 66 -12.32 6.66 6.20
CA GLN A 66 -12.86 7.66 7.11
C GLN A 66 -13.64 7.03 8.27
N GLN A 67 -14.44 6.00 8.01
CA GLN A 67 -15.15 5.25 9.06
C GLN A 67 -14.18 4.54 10.00
N GLY A 68 -13.15 3.88 9.47
CA GLY A 68 -12.10 3.24 10.26
C GLY A 68 -11.33 4.23 11.13
N ILE A 69 -11.00 5.40 10.60
CA ILE A 69 -10.35 6.49 11.35
C ILE A 69 -11.25 6.99 12.49
N ASN A 70 -12.55 7.15 12.23
CA ASN A 70 -13.49 7.56 13.27
C ASN A 70 -13.57 6.52 14.39
N GLN A 71 -13.69 5.23 14.05
CA GLN A 71 -13.69 4.14 15.03
C GLN A 71 -12.38 4.10 15.83
N LEU A 72 -11.23 4.27 15.16
CA LEU A 72 -9.93 4.29 15.80
C LEU A 72 -9.80 5.47 16.78
N ALA A 73 -10.26 6.65 16.39
CA ALA A 73 -10.24 7.83 17.22
C ALA A 73 -11.16 7.69 18.45
N ASP A 74 -12.34 7.08 18.28
CA ASP A 74 -13.26 6.83 19.39
C ASP A 74 -12.72 5.75 20.34
N ALA A 75 -12.07 4.71 19.81
CA ALA A 75 -11.35 3.70 20.58
C ALA A 75 -10.20 4.33 21.40
N PHE A 76 -9.44 5.26 20.80
CA PHE A 76 -8.40 5.99 21.50
C PHE A 76 -8.95 6.78 22.69
N VAL A 77 -10.06 7.49 22.52
CA VAL A 77 -10.69 8.25 23.62
C VAL A 77 -11.15 7.32 24.74
N SER A 78 -11.75 6.17 24.40
CA SER A 78 -12.15 5.15 25.37
C SER A 78 -10.96 4.60 26.16
N ASP A 79 -9.88 4.21 25.47
CA ASP A 79 -8.69 3.65 26.09
C ASP A 79 -7.92 4.71 26.90
N ALA A 80 -7.89 5.96 26.44
CA ALA A 80 -7.33 7.09 27.16
C ALA A 80 -8.05 7.32 28.49
N ALA A 81 -9.38 7.19 28.52
CA ALA A 81 -10.16 7.25 29.75
C ALA A 81 -9.79 6.11 30.72
N TYR A 82 -9.64 4.88 30.21
CA TYR A 82 -9.20 3.74 31.03
C TYR A 82 -7.79 3.96 31.62
N MET A 83 -6.88 4.53 30.83
CA MET A 83 -5.52 4.91 31.24
C MET A 83 -5.47 6.15 32.15
N ARG A 84 -6.62 6.77 32.45
CA ARG A 84 -6.76 8.00 33.25
C ARG A 84 -5.97 9.18 32.67
N LEU A 85 -5.94 9.28 31.35
CA LEU A 85 -5.40 10.45 30.65
C LEU A 85 -6.41 11.61 30.70
N ASP A 86 -5.93 12.83 30.47
CA ASP A 86 -6.78 14.01 30.42
C ASP A 86 -7.77 13.91 29.23
N PRO A 87 -9.09 13.99 29.48
CA PRO A 87 -10.10 13.83 28.43
C PRO A 87 -10.09 14.96 27.41
N ALA A 88 -9.70 16.19 27.78
CA ALA A 88 -9.60 17.29 26.84
C ALA A 88 -8.45 17.04 25.85
N LEU A 89 -7.29 16.60 26.34
CA LEU A 89 -6.15 16.25 25.49
C LEU A 89 -6.45 15.03 24.61
N ALA A 90 -7.16 14.03 25.15
CA ALA A 90 -7.59 12.86 24.38
C ALA A 90 -8.48 13.26 23.18
N ASN A 91 -9.43 14.16 23.38
CA ASN A 91 -10.28 14.67 22.30
C ASN A 91 -9.50 15.48 21.26
N ILE A 92 -8.51 16.29 21.68
CA ILE A 92 -7.66 17.03 20.74
C ILE A 92 -6.83 16.05 19.90
N ALA A 93 -6.27 15.00 20.51
CA ALA A 93 -5.51 13.97 19.81
C ALA A 93 -6.39 13.17 18.84
N ALA A 94 -7.62 12.82 19.24
CA ALA A 94 -8.60 12.15 18.38
C ALA A 94 -9.01 13.04 17.19
N ASN A 95 -9.22 14.33 17.40
CA ASN A 95 -9.53 15.27 16.32
C ASN A 95 -8.34 15.47 15.37
N TRP A 96 -7.13 15.55 15.91
CA TRP A 96 -5.91 15.57 15.09
C TRP A 96 -5.85 14.33 14.20
N LEU A 97 -6.08 13.13 14.77
CA LEU A 97 -6.12 11.87 14.03
C LEU A 97 -7.16 11.90 12.89
N LYS A 98 -8.40 12.32 13.19
CA LYS A 98 -9.48 12.44 12.20
C LYS A 98 -9.12 13.39 11.04
N SER A 99 -8.41 14.48 11.34
CA SER A 99 -8.04 15.50 10.35
C SER A 99 -6.79 15.17 9.54
N SER A 100 -5.86 14.40 10.13
CA SER A 100 -4.50 14.23 9.58
C SER A 100 -4.26 12.84 9.00
N ALA A 101 -5.10 11.85 9.30
CA ALA A 101 -4.90 10.47 8.87
C ALA A 101 -5.07 10.23 7.36
N LEU A 102 -5.81 11.07 6.65
CA LEU A 102 -6.05 10.94 5.20
C LEU A 102 -5.18 11.86 4.35
N LEU A 103 -4.42 12.76 4.96
CA LEU A 103 -3.66 13.77 4.23
C LEU A 103 -2.18 13.37 4.18
N PRO A 104 -1.54 13.40 3.00
CA PRO A 104 -0.09 13.23 2.92
C PRO A 104 0.57 14.37 3.68
N MET A 105 1.27 14.05 4.75
CA MET A 105 2.01 15.06 5.52
C MET A 105 3.36 15.33 4.86
N GLY A 106 3.50 16.53 4.31
CA GLY A 106 4.79 17.06 3.87
C GLY A 106 5.77 17.24 5.03
N HIS A 107 6.94 17.79 4.75
CA HIS A 107 7.94 18.05 5.80
C HIS A 107 7.37 18.98 6.90
N VAL A 108 7.38 18.52 8.15
CA VAL A 108 6.93 19.30 9.31
C VAL A 108 8.13 19.66 10.17
N GLU A 109 8.35 20.96 10.38
CA GLU A 109 9.39 21.46 11.27
C GLU A 109 9.06 21.15 12.75
N LYS A 110 10.05 20.69 13.51
CA LYS A 110 9.90 20.39 14.93
C LYS A 110 9.77 21.67 15.77
N ARG A 111 8.65 21.82 16.49
CA ARG A 111 8.38 22.95 17.41
C ARG A 111 8.10 22.52 18.85
N HIS A 112 7.96 21.23 19.10
CA HIS A 112 7.75 20.66 20.43
C HIS A 112 9.07 20.41 21.17
N LYS A 113 9.00 20.40 22.51
CA LYS A 113 10.15 20.07 23.38
C LYS A 113 10.13 18.63 23.90
N TYR A 114 9.19 17.79 23.45
CA TYR A 114 9.13 16.40 23.90
C TYR A 114 10.38 15.61 23.55
N ASN A 115 10.82 14.75 24.47
CA ASN A 115 11.87 13.77 24.22
C ASN A 115 11.24 12.49 23.65
N LEU A 116 11.50 12.18 22.39
CA LEU A 116 11.01 10.95 21.74
C LEU A 116 12.12 9.90 21.57
N GLU A 117 13.27 10.09 22.24
CA GLU A 117 14.33 9.10 22.29
C GLU A 117 13.80 7.78 22.88
N GLY A 118 14.11 6.67 22.21
CA GLY A 118 13.62 5.34 22.56
C GLY A 118 12.39 4.86 21.77
N PHE A 119 11.70 5.74 21.05
CA PHE A 119 10.70 5.32 20.07
C PHE A 119 11.36 5.05 18.71
N HIS A 120 11.21 3.83 18.20
CA HIS A 120 11.58 3.52 16.83
C HIS A 120 10.47 4.01 15.89
N ILE A 121 10.67 5.21 15.33
CA ILE A 121 9.73 5.82 14.37
C ILE A 121 10.34 5.69 12.97
N PRO A 122 9.68 5.00 12.03
CA PRO A 122 10.12 4.95 10.64
C PRO A 122 10.28 6.35 10.05
N LYS A 123 11.27 6.55 9.15
CA LYS A 123 11.49 7.87 8.51
C LYS A 123 10.25 8.39 7.77
N ALA A 124 9.42 7.50 7.22
CA ALA A 124 8.18 7.84 6.54
C ALA A 124 7.13 8.44 7.50
N ASP A 125 7.10 8.00 8.76
CA ASP A 125 6.11 8.44 9.75
C ASP A 125 6.57 9.66 10.56
N MET A 126 7.84 10.05 10.44
CA MET A 126 8.41 11.18 11.19
C MET A 126 7.65 12.50 11.00
N PRO A 127 7.21 12.90 9.80
CA PRO A 127 6.39 14.11 9.64
C PRO A 127 5.06 14.03 10.41
N ALA A 128 4.42 12.86 10.39
CA ALA A 128 3.17 12.61 11.11
C ALA A 128 3.35 12.74 12.63
N VAL A 129 4.36 12.06 13.17
CA VAL A 129 4.67 12.11 14.60
C VAL A 129 5.06 13.52 15.03
N THR A 130 5.81 14.24 14.20
CA THR A 130 6.21 15.63 14.48
C THR A 130 5.01 16.57 14.48
N SER A 131 4.08 16.41 13.53
CA SER A 131 2.81 17.15 13.47
C SER A 131 1.95 16.91 14.72
N PHE A 132 1.78 15.65 15.12
CA PHE A 132 1.08 15.26 16.33
C PHE A 132 1.71 15.90 17.58
N ALA A 133 3.02 15.73 17.73
CA ALA A 133 3.76 16.26 18.87
C ALA A 133 3.71 17.79 18.92
N ASN A 134 3.79 18.49 17.78
CA ASN A 134 3.59 19.93 17.72
C ASN A 134 2.18 20.35 18.16
N THR A 135 1.15 19.62 17.73
CA THR A 135 -0.25 19.87 18.11
C THR A 135 -0.46 19.68 19.61
N MET A 136 0.05 18.59 20.16
CA MET A 136 -0.02 18.31 21.61
C MET A 136 0.77 19.32 22.44
N TRP A 137 1.91 19.81 21.93
CA TRP A 137 2.69 20.86 22.60
C TRP A 137 1.91 22.17 22.70
N ARG A 138 1.21 22.58 21.64
CA ARG A 138 0.35 23.78 21.66
C ARG A 138 -0.82 23.65 22.62
N ALA A 139 -1.36 22.44 22.77
CA ALA A 139 -2.41 22.12 23.73
C ALA A 139 -1.92 22.03 25.18
N GLY A 140 -0.62 22.17 25.44
CA GLY A 140 -0.05 22.07 26.78
C GLY A 140 0.00 20.64 27.33
N ALA A 141 0.02 19.63 26.46
CA ALA A 141 0.06 18.24 26.91
C ALA A 141 1.36 17.91 27.66
N PRO A 142 1.33 17.10 28.72
CA PRO A 142 2.54 16.64 29.36
C PRO A 142 3.24 15.56 28.50
N GLN A 143 4.56 15.43 28.66
CA GLN A 143 5.38 14.40 28.00
C GLN A 143 4.76 12.99 28.13
N ARG A 144 4.28 12.64 29.33
CA ARG A 144 3.66 11.33 29.60
C ARG A 144 2.46 11.06 28.70
N PHE A 145 1.63 12.07 28.42
CA PHE A 145 0.47 11.91 27.55
C PHE A 145 0.91 11.56 26.12
N VAL A 146 1.85 12.33 25.56
CA VAL A 146 2.34 12.14 24.19
C VAL A 146 3.01 10.77 24.01
N VAL A 147 3.86 10.38 24.96
CA VAL A 147 4.51 9.06 24.97
C VAL A 147 3.47 7.94 25.03
N THR A 148 2.43 8.08 25.87
CA THR A 148 1.38 7.07 26.00
C THR A 148 0.54 6.96 24.73
N ALA A 149 0.20 8.10 24.11
CA ALA A 149 -0.56 8.11 22.86
C ALA A 149 0.23 7.49 21.69
N LEU A 150 1.52 7.79 21.57
CA LEU A 150 2.38 7.18 20.55
C LEU A 150 2.59 5.68 20.79
N TRP A 151 2.72 5.26 22.04
CA TRP A 151 2.79 3.84 22.39
C TRP A 151 1.48 3.12 22.03
N TRP A 152 0.33 3.70 22.38
CA TRP A 152 -0.98 3.14 22.05
C TRP A 152 -1.15 2.96 20.55
N LEU A 153 -0.77 3.97 19.75
CA LEU A 153 -0.86 3.92 18.30
C LEU A 153 0.00 2.79 17.71
N ASN A 154 1.21 2.59 18.25
CA ASN A 154 2.09 1.49 17.86
C ASN A 154 1.49 0.12 18.23
N GLU A 155 0.86 0.00 19.40
CA GLU A 155 0.18 -1.25 19.78
C GLU A 155 -1.04 -1.55 18.88
N VAL A 156 -1.80 -0.54 18.47
CA VAL A 156 -2.90 -0.75 17.52
C VAL A 156 -2.38 -1.13 16.15
N SER A 157 -1.30 -0.50 15.65
CA SER A 157 -0.72 -0.87 14.35
C SER A 157 -0.17 -2.31 14.37
N LYS A 158 0.49 -2.73 15.46
CA LYS A 158 0.90 -4.13 15.64
C LYS A 158 -0.28 -5.08 15.63
N LYS A 159 -1.39 -4.76 16.31
CA LYS A 159 -2.60 -5.59 16.32
C LYS A 159 -3.25 -5.66 14.94
N ALA A 160 -3.25 -4.57 14.18
CA ALA A 160 -3.72 -4.55 12.79
C ALA A 160 -2.83 -5.42 11.88
N GLN A 161 -1.50 -5.41 12.10
CA GLN A 161 -0.56 -6.27 11.39
C GLN A 161 -0.59 -7.74 11.84
N GLN A 162 -1.00 -8.00 13.09
CA GLN A 162 -1.14 -9.34 13.68
C GLN A 162 -2.52 -9.96 13.47
N GLN A 163 -3.48 -9.23 12.89
CA GLN A 163 -4.65 -9.90 12.34
C GLN A 163 -4.14 -10.87 11.27
N PRO A 164 -4.42 -12.18 11.39
CA PRO A 164 -4.03 -13.11 10.35
C PRO A 164 -4.58 -12.60 9.03
N GLN A 165 -3.73 -12.55 7.99
CA GLN A 165 -4.21 -12.41 6.62
C GLN A 165 -5.42 -13.33 6.47
N PRO A 166 -6.53 -12.86 5.88
CA PRO A 166 -7.75 -13.66 5.78
C PRO A 166 -7.41 -15.00 5.14
N THR A 167 -7.42 -16.05 5.94
CA THR A 167 -7.33 -17.42 5.47
C THR A 167 -8.65 -17.74 4.79
N ALA A 168 -8.72 -17.60 3.48
CA ALA A 168 -9.63 -18.27 2.53
C ALA A 168 -11.07 -18.63 2.99
N GLY A 169 -11.71 -17.80 3.81
CA GLY A 169 -13.10 -17.95 4.23
C GLY A 169 -13.41 -16.79 5.17
N GLU A 170 -14.17 -15.78 4.80
CA GLU A 170 -15.35 -15.74 3.93
C GLU A 170 -15.20 -14.54 2.99
N ILE A 171 -14.83 -14.80 1.73
CA ILE A 171 -14.97 -13.77 0.69
C ILE A 171 -16.46 -13.64 0.45
N SER A 172 -17.00 -12.45 0.67
CA SER A 172 -18.41 -12.15 0.43
C SER A 172 -18.77 -12.44 -1.03
N ASP A 173 -19.99 -12.91 -1.31
CA ASP A 173 -20.47 -13.10 -2.69
C ASP A 173 -20.23 -11.85 -3.56
N LYS A 174 -20.31 -10.66 -2.97
CA LYS A 174 -20.03 -9.38 -3.65
C LYS A 174 -18.56 -9.14 -3.97
N GLU A 175 -17.66 -9.68 -3.16
CA GLU A 175 -16.21 -9.61 -3.41
C GLU A 175 -15.83 -10.62 -4.48
N TRP A 176 -16.42 -11.82 -4.45
CA TRP A 176 -16.29 -12.81 -5.52
C TRP A 176 -16.75 -12.27 -6.88
N ASP A 177 -17.91 -11.60 -6.95
CA ASP A 177 -18.40 -10.96 -8.18
C ASP A 177 -17.40 -9.94 -8.74
N GLN A 178 -16.70 -9.21 -7.86
CA GLN A 178 -15.70 -8.22 -8.28
C GLN A 178 -14.40 -8.87 -8.75
N ILE A 179 -13.99 -9.95 -8.09
CA ILE A 179 -12.83 -10.76 -8.49
C ILE A 179 -13.11 -11.39 -9.84
N GLU A 180 -14.29 -11.98 -10.06
CA GLU A 180 -14.65 -12.62 -11.32
C GLU A 180 -14.70 -11.62 -12.49
N ARG A 181 -15.25 -10.42 -12.25
CA ARG A 181 -15.25 -9.33 -13.26
C ARG A 181 -13.86 -8.86 -13.64
N ARG A 182 -12.91 -8.86 -12.69
CA ARG A 182 -11.52 -8.45 -12.90
C ARG A 182 -10.62 -9.60 -13.35
N ALA A 183 -11.00 -10.85 -13.10
CA ALA A 183 -10.17 -12.03 -13.32
C ALA A 183 -9.63 -12.11 -14.74
N GLU A 184 -10.44 -11.80 -15.75
CA GLU A 184 -10.00 -11.80 -17.14
C GLU A 184 -9.00 -10.67 -17.45
N GLN A 185 -9.18 -9.48 -16.86
CA GLN A 185 -8.24 -8.37 -16.99
C GLN A 185 -6.91 -8.70 -16.30
N ASP A 186 -6.98 -9.23 -15.07
CA ASP A 186 -5.82 -9.66 -14.30
C ASP A 186 -5.05 -10.77 -15.01
N ARG A 187 -5.76 -11.74 -15.60
CA ARG A 187 -5.17 -12.80 -16.42
C ARG A 187 -4.42 -12.24 -17.62
N GLN A 188 -5.03 -11.31 -18.35
CA GLN A 188 -4.37 -10.67 -19.50
C GLN A 188 -3.16 -9.84 -19.08
N ALA A 189 -3.26 -9.10 -17.97
CA ALA A 189 -2.15 -8.34 -17.40
C ALA A 189 -0.98 -9.25 -17.01
N GLY A 190 -1.24 -10.33 -16.29
CA GLY A 190 -0.23 -11.33 -15.92
C GLY A 190 0.40 -12.02 -17.13
N GLU A 191 -0.40 -12.36 -18.15
CA GLU A 191 0.13 -12.93 -19.40
C GLU A 191 1.03 -11.93 -20.16
N ASN A 192 0.64 -10.66 -20.23
CA ASN A 192 1.43 -9.63 -20.89
C ASN A 192 2.76 -9.38 -20.16
N GLU A 193 2.74 -9.39 -18.84
CA GLU A 193 3.93 -9.27 -18.01
C GLU A 193 4.87 -10.48 -18.23
N LEU A 194 4.35 -11.70 -18.20
CA LEU A 194 5.13 -12.90 -18.50
C LEU A 194 5.68 -12.92 -19.93
N ARG A 195 4.93 -12.42 -20.91
CA ARG A 195 5.42 -12.25 -22.30
C ARG A 195 6.57 -11.26 -22.36
N THR A 196 6.50 -10.18 -21.58
CA THR A 196 7.57 -9.18 -21.49
C THR A 196 8.82 -9.79 -20.84
N ARG A 197 8.67 -10.56 -19.77
CA ARG A 197 9.78 -11.21 -19.04
C ARG A 197 10.43 -12.35 -19.84
N TRP A 198 9.63 -13.25 -20.42
CA TRP A 198 10.13 -14.46 -21.09
C TRP A 198 10.34 -14.31 -22.61
N GLY A 199 9.80 -13.25 -23.22
CA GLY A 199 9.90 -13.00 -24.65
C GLY A 199 9.47 -14.21 -25.49
N PHE A 200 10.35 -14.65 -26.39
CA PHE A 200 10.10 -15.78 -27.29
C PHE A 200 9.93 -17.12 -26.56
N GLN A 201 10.39 -17.23 -25.31
CA GLN A 201 10.32 -18.46 -24.53
C GLN A 201 8.97 -18.64 -23.82
N PHE A 202 8.10 -17.63 -23.87
CA PHE A 202 6.82 -17.61 -23.15
C PHE A 202 6.00 -18.88 -23.36
N ALA A 203 5.77 -19.28 -24.61
CA ALA A 203 4.94 -20.45 -24.91
C ALA A 203 5.54 -21.75 -24.37
N THR A 204 6.87 -21.92 -24.46
CA THR A 204 7.57 -23.10 -23.95
C THR A 204 7.54 -23.15 -22.43
N ASN A 205 7.85 -22.03 -21.76
CA ASN A 205 7.84 -21.95 -20.30
C ASN A 205 6.43 -22.21 -19.76
N MET A 206 5.39 -21.70 -20.43
CA MET A 206 4.00 -21.96 -20.06
C MET A 206 3.61 -23.44 -20.20
N ARG A 207 4.13 -24.17 -21.19
CA ARG A 207 3.91 -25.63 -21.28
C ARG A 207 4.55 -26.38 -20.12
N VAL A 208 5.75 -25.97 -19.69
CA VAL A 208 6.41 -26.52 -18.50
C VAL A 208 5.57 -26.28 -17.25
N VAL A 209 5.08 -25.06 -17.03
CA VAL A 209 4.20 -24.72 -15.91
C VAL A 209 2.93 -25.57 -15.93
N ARG A 210 2.22 -25.64 -17.06
CA ARG A 210 0.98 -26.41 -17.18
C ARG A 210 1.19 -27.89 -16.88
N ARG A 211 2.29 -28.48 -17.35
CA ARG A 211 2.63 -29.88 -17.08
C ARG A 211 2.96 -30.12 -15.61
N TYR A 212 3.69 -29.20 -14.98
CA TYR A 212 3.98 -29.25 -13.55
C TYR A 212 2.70 -29.14 -12.72
N PHE A 213 1.86 -28.15 -13.04
CA PHE A 213 0.58 -27.92 -12.37
C PHE A 213 -0.36 -29.12 -12.47
N ALA A 214 -0.44 -29.77 -13.64
CA ALA A 214 -1.21 -31.00 -13.82
C ALA A 214 -0.66 -32.19 -13.00
N GLY A 215 0.62 -32.15 -12.60
CA GLY A 215 1.26 -33.15 -11.75
C GLY A 215 1.10 -32.90 -10.25
N LEU A 216 0.62 -31.72 -9.83
CA LEU A 216 0.35 -31.41 -8.42
C LEU A 216 -0.78 -32.28 -7.86
N SER A 217 -0.75 -32.51 -6.54
CA SER A 217 -1.84 -33.18 -5.85
C SER A 217 -3.14 -32.37 -5.95
N ALA A 218 -4.29 -33.02 -5.76
CA ALA A 218 -5.59 -32.33 -5.83
C ALA A 218 -5.69 -31.19 -4.82
N ILE A 219 -5.16 -31.38 -3.61
CA ILE A 219 -5.16 -30.38 -2.54
C ILE A 219 -4.32 -29.16 -2.93
N GLU A 220 -3.12 -29.37 -3.47
CA GLU A 220 -2.26 -28.26 -3.92
C GLU A 220 -2.85 -27.52 -5.11
N ARG A 221 -3.48 -28.25 -6.03
CA ARG A 221 -4.12 -27.66 -7.21
C ARG A 221 -5.28 -26.75 -6.80
N GLU A 222 -6.16 -27.27 -5.95
CA GLU A 222 -7.29 -26.51 -5.39
C GLU A 222 -6.80 -25.28 -4.63
N HIS A 223 -5.69 -25.41 -3.89
CA HIS A 223 -5.08 -24.26 -3.21
C HIS A 223 -4.69 -23.16 -4.20
N PHE A 224 -4.05 -23.47 -5.33
CA PHE A 224 -3.69 -22.45 -6.32
C PHE A 224 -4.89 -21.92 -7.13
N GLU A 225 -5.88 -22.76 -7.42
CA GLU A 225 -7.10 -22.37 -8.15
C GLU A 225 -7.95 -21.38 -7.33
N ASN A 226 -8.02 -21.57 -6.02
CA ASN A 226 -8.83 -20.77 -5.11
C ASN A 226 -8.03 -19.72 -4.32
N ALA A 227 -6.71 -19.74 -4.39
CA ALA A 227 -5.89 -18.76 -3.68
C ALA A 227 -6.09 -17.37 -4.25
N ILE A 228 -6.44 -16.44 -3.37
CA ILE A 228 -6.53 -15.02 -3.67
C ILE A 228 -5.38 -14.32 -2.95
N LEU A 229 -4.58 -13.61 -3.73
CA LEU A 229 -3.45 -12.84 -3.24
C LEU A 229 -3.92 -11.52 -2.60
N PRO A 230 -3.05 -10.87 -1.80
CA PRO A 230 -3.28 -9.50 -1.36
C PRO A 230 -3.62 -8.60 -2.56
N GLY A 231 -4.76 -7.91 -2.50
CA GLY A 231 -5.29 -7.12 -3.61
C GLY A 231 -6.43 -7.76 -4.40
N GLY A 232 -6.85 -8.99 -4.07
CA GLY A 232 -8.02 -9.63 -4.68
C GLY A 232 -7.75 -10.34 -6.00
N GLN A 233 -6.48 -10.51 -6.38
CA GLN A 233 -6.10 -11.21 -7.60
C GLN A 233 -6.04 -12.72 -7.37
N LEU A 234 -6.58 -13.52 -8.29
CA LEU A 234 -6.37 -14.97 -8.27
C LEU A 234 -4.89 -15.31 -8.46
N ALA A 235 -4.39 -16.26 -7.68
CA ALA A 235 -2.97 -16.61 -7.66
C ALA A 235 -2.45 -17.01 -9.05
N LEU A 236 -3.22 -17.78 -9.82
CA LEU A 236 -2.83 -18.20 -11.18
C LEU A 236 -2.90 -17.09 -12.24
N ASN A 237 -3.52 -15.95 -11.93
CA ASN A 237 -3.53 -14.78 -12.81
C ASN A 237 -2.32 -13.87 -12.55
N ASN A 238 -1.60 -14.07 -11.45
CA ASN A 238 -0.45 -13.27 -11.08
C ASN A 238 0.83 -13.82 -11.73
N ALA A 239 1.61 -12.95 -12.38
CA ALA A 239 2.83 -13.32 -13.09
C ALA A 239 3.90 -13.93 -12.17
N ASP A 240 4.06 -13.40 -10.95
CA ASP A 240 5.08 -13.87 -10.01
C ASP A 240 4.80 -15.28 -9.50
N VAL A 241 3.52 -15.61 -9.26
CA VAL A 241 3.10 -16.96 -8.86
C VAL A 241 3.36 -17.96 -9.99
N VAL A 242 3.01 -17.59 -11.23
CA VAL A 242 3.27 -18.44 -12.41
C VAL A 242 4.77 -18.63 -12.63
N GLU A 243 5.57 -17.59 -12.41
CA GLU A 243 7.03 -17.68 -12.47
C GLU A 243 7.60 -18.55 -11.34
N MET A 244 7.06 -18.45 -10.13
CA MET A 244 7.42 -19.33 -9.01
C MET A 244 7.13 -20.80 -9.36
N LEU A 245 5.96 -21.10 -9.94
CA LEU A 245 5.62 -22.44 -10.40
C LEU A 245 6.58 -22.94 -11.49
N TYR A 246 6.99 -22.08 -12.42
CA TYR A 246 8.02 -22.39 -13.41
C TYR A 246 9.37 -22.73 -12.75
N LYS A 247 9.83 -21.89 -11.81
CA LYS A 247 11.08 -22.09 -11.06
C LYS A 247 11.06 -23.39 -10.25
N GLN A 248 9.93 -23.71 -9.62
CA GLN A 248 9.76 -24.99 -8.94
C GLN A 248 9.79 -26.16 -9.93
N ALA A 249 9.10 -26.06 -11.06
CA ALA A 249 9.03 -27.10 -12.08
C ALA A 249 10.42 -27.50 -12.59
N ILE A 250 11.32 -26.53 -12.79
CA ILE A 250 12.68 -26.78 -13.29
C ILE A 250 13.70 -27.00 -12.16
N GLY A 251 13.30 -26.80 -10.90
CA GLY A 251 14.17 -26.89 -9.73
C GLY A 251 15.20 -25.76 -9.64
N ALA A 252 14.83 -24.55 -10.05
CA ALA A 252 15.70 -23.37 -10.04
C ALA A 252 16.18 -22.99 -8.62
N ASN A 253 15.35 -23.26 -7.59
CA ASN A 253 15.72 -23.00 -6.21
C ASN A 253 16.83 -23.93 -5.68
N ASN A 254 17.15 -25.00 -6.43
CA ASN A 254 18.17 -26.00 -6.09
C ASN A 254 19.22 -26.10 -7.21
N LEU A 255 19.61 -24.98 -7.82
CA LEU A 255 20.69 -24.98 -8.79
C LEU A 255 22.04 -25.20 -8.08
N PRO A 256 22.86 -26.17 -8.51
CA PRO A 256 24.20 -26.34 -7.98
C PRO A 256 25.09 -25.16 -8.35
N SER A 257 26.20 -25.00 -7.62
CA SER A 257 27.22 -23.98 -7.89
C SER A 257 28.60 -24.60 -8.11
N GLY A 258 29.53 -23.82 -8.68
CA GLY A 258 30.92 -24.24 -8.89
C GLY A 258 31.07 -25.51 -9.73
N GLY A 259 31.88 -26.47 -9.26
CA GLY A 259 32.14 -27.72 -9.99
C GLY A 259 30.91 -28.60 -10.20
N ALA A 260 29.93 -28.54 -9.29
CA ALA A 260 28.68 -29.30 -9.41
C ALA A 260 27.78 -28.75 -10.53
N LEU A 261 27.79 -27.43 -10.74
CA LEU A 261 27.12 -26.78 -11.87
C LEU A 261 27.68 -27.28 -13.20
N ALA A 262 29.01 -27.26 -13.35
CA ALA A 262 29.67 -27.73 -14.57
C ALA A 262 29.39 -29.21 -14.84
N ALA A 263 29.34 -30.04 -13.79
CA ALA A 263 29.02 -31.46 -13.91
C ALA A 263 27.58 -31.70 -14.40
N GLU A 264 26.60 -30.96 -13.87
CA GLU A 264 25.21 -31.10 -14.30
C GLU A 264 25.00 -30.66 -15.76
N ILE A 265 25.62 -29.56 -16.18
CA ILE A 265 25.61 -29.13 -17.59
C ILE A 265 26.18 -30.24 -18.47
N ALA A 266 27.35 -30.79 -18.13
CA ALA A 266 28.00 -31.85 -18.92
C ALA A 266 27.13 -33.12 -19.00
N GLN A 267 26.41 -33.48 -17.93
CA GLN A 267 25.49 -34.62 -17.94
C GLN A 267 24.32 -34.41 -18.90
N ILE A 268 23.71 -33.22 -18.87
CA ILE A 268 22.60 -32.89 -19.78
C ILE A 268 23.10 -32.80 -21.23
N GLU A 269 24.26 -32.19 -21.48
CA GLU A 269 24.87 -32.14 -22.81
C GLU A 269 25.23 -33.53 -23.34
N ASN A 270 25.71 -34.43 -22.48
CA ASN A 270 25.95 -35.82 -22.86
C ASN A 270 24.64 -36.50 -23.27
N LEU A 271 23.56 -36.32 -22.50
CA LEU A 271 22.24 -36.84 -22.86
C LEU A 271 21.79 -36.30 -24.24
N MET A 272 22.01 -35.01 -24.50
CA MET A 272 21.70 -34.40 -25.80
C MET A 272 22.48 -35.03 -26.95
N ARG A 273 23.72 -35.50 -26.71
CA ARG A 273 24.57 -36.17 -27.71
C ARG A 273 24.20 -37.64 -27.88
N THR A 274 23.97 -38.37 -26.78
CA THR A 274 23.78 -39.83 -26.80
C THR A 274 22.32 -40.25 -27.02
N ASP A 275 21.37 -39.50 -26.48
CA ASP A 275 19.93 -39.75 -26.61
C ASP A 275 19.18 -38.43 -26.88
N ARG A 276 19.43 -37.89 -28.07
CA ARG A 276 18.84 -36.63 -28.52
C ARG A 276 17.31 -36.65 -28.49
N LYS A 277 16.69 -37.81 -28.76
CA LYS A 277 15.23 -37.96 -28.76
C LYS A 277 14.66 -37.71 -27.37
N LYS A 278 15.25 -38.31 -26.34
CA LYS A 278 14.83 -38.11 -24.94
C LYS A 278 15.03 -36.66 -24.49
N TYR A 279 16.13 -36.03 -24.86
CA TYR A 279 16.36 -34.60 -24.58
C TYR A 279 15.30 -33.72 -25.23
N LEU A 280 15.00 -33.94 -26.52
CA LEU A 280 14.02 -33.13 -27.26
C LEU A 280 12.58 -33.32 -26.74
N SER A 281 12.24 -34.46 -26.17
CA SER A 281 10.90 -34.69 -25.59
C SER A 281 10.75 -34.15 -24.16
N ASP A 282 11.84 -33.73 -23.50
CA ASP A 282 11.81 -33.23 -22.12
C ASP A 282 12.03 -31.70 -22.07
N GLU A 283 10.93 -30.95 -22.17
CA GLU A 283 10.95 -29.48 -22.11
C GLU A 283 11.45 -28.94 -20.76
N ARG A 284 11.23 -29.66 -19.66
CA ARG A 284 11.69 -29.27 -18.33
C ARG A 284 13.21 -29.34 -18.27
N LEU A 285 13.80 -30.40 -18.82
CA LEU A 285 15.24 -30.59 -18.85
C LEU A 285 15.92 -29.54 -19.76
N GLN A 286 15.29 -29.18 -20.88
CA GLN A 286 15.74 -28.06 -21.73
C GLN A 286 15.67 -26.71 -21.02
N ALA A 287 14.61 -26.46 -20.24
CA ALA A 287 14.46 -25.24 -19.44
C ALA A 287 15.51 -25.18 -18.32
N ARG A 288 15.74 -26.29 -17.61
CA ARG A 288 16.79 -26.40 -16.59
C ARG A 288 18.19 -26.13 -17.15
N LEU A 289 18.49 -26.66 -18.34
CA LEU A 289 19.78 -26.38 -19.00
C LEU A 289 19.97 -24.88 -19.29
N ARG A 290 18.93 -24.19 -19.75
CA ARG A 290 18.97 -22.74 -19.98
C ARG A 290 19.30 -21.98 -18.70
N GLU A 291 18.62 -22.29 -17.60
CA GLU A 291 18.91 -21.66 -16.29
C GLU A 291 20.33 -21.97 -15.80
N LEU A 292 20.82 -23.20 -16.00
CA LEU A 292 22.20 -23.57 -15.63
C LEU A 292 23.23 -22.73 -16.42
N TYR A 293 22.98 -22.46 -17.71
CA TYR A 293 23.84 -21.56 -18.48
C TYR A 293 23.76 -20.12 -17.98
N THR A 294 22.57 -19.59 -17.70
CA THR A 294 22.41 -18.25 -17.11
C THR A 294 23.19 -18.12 -15.78
N ALA A 295 23.07 -19.13 -14.90
CA ALA A 295 23.77 -19.16 -13.62
C ALA A 295 25.30 -19.26 -13.77
N ARG A 296 25.80 -19.97 -14.80
CA ARG A 296 27.23 -20.06 -15.11
C ARG A 296 27.79 -18.73 -15.59
N ASP A 297 27.04 -18.06 -16.46
CA ASP A 297 27.49 -16.87 -17.19
C ASP A 297 27.30 -15.58 -16.37
N GLY A 298 26.71 -15.68 -15.18
CA GLY A 298 26.69 -14.63 -14.16
C GLY A 298 25.40 -13.85 -14.03
N GLY A 299 24.35 -14.21 -14.78
CA GLY A 299 23.08 -13.47 -14.83
C GLY A 299 23.16 -12.21 -15.68
#